data_AF-A0A5D0V5N4-F1
#
_entry.id   AF-A0A5D0V5N4-F1
#
_cell.length_a   1.000
_cell.length_b   1.000
_cell.length_c   1.000
_cell.angle_alpha   90.00
_cell.angle_beta   90.00
_cell.angle_gamma   90.00
#
_symmetry.space_group_name_H-M   'P 1'
#
loop_
_entity.id
_entity.type
_entity.pdbx_description
1 polymer ?
#
loop_
_entity_poly.entity_id
_entity_poly.type
_entity_poly.pdbx_seq_one_letter_code
_entity_poly.pdbx_strand_id
1 'polypeptide(L)'
;MRGDLVRKLLARALTTGLAVLAFLVVALTGATGWGLAIAVAALAAAAWERRVRPTADGVAESVLVAAGILVGYARRLDAGFEPALAATALVLLGLVLLVGPLREAGALEIRAANLPVRTWTPLVAARLGDALLVLLAVVAVAAGLALPAWLALVAALLVGVGCGAVGLDLARRRFRPPAGGGPVGRALRRHQPEFVLHFSAPPGSEYQVTMWLPYLERIGRPFLVMLREPEFLPTIAAATRAPVVFCPTLKAMDEALVPSLRAAFYVNHGAKNSHCIRFSHLTHVQLHHGDSDKAPSANPVSAIFDRIFVAGQAAIERYARAGVEIPAEKFVVVGRPQVEAIEVRREPARGLTNPTVLYTPTWTGHHADANYCSLPVAETVLRRLLDRGATVILRHHPYTAQNPASARQLARLTELLAADKAKTGREHVWGAAATRELTLTDCVNRSDALVSDVSGVISDYLYSGKPYAVTDMGADGDEFVARFPLAGSGYVLRRDMSNVDEVLTELLDTDPKAAARWATRTRYLGDFPADSYAEAFLDAARRQLEPGWTAPAPRAADPVAPDGSPLSPTA
;
A
#
# COMPACT_ATOMS: atom_id res chain seq x y z
N MET A 1 17.37 -4.94 3.20
CA MET A 1 17.84 -3.63 2.68
C MET A 1 19.21 -3.68 2.01
N ARG A 2 20.28 -4.25 2.61
CA ARG A 2 21.62 -4.32 1.98
C ARG A 2 21.66 -5.06 0.63
N GLY A 3 20.97 -6.19 0.49
CA GLY A 3 20.95 -6.96 -0.78
C GLY A 3 20.26 -6.25 -1.95
N ASP A 4 19.25 -5.43 -1.68
CA ASP A 4 18.54 -4.65 -2.72
C ASP A 4 19.42 -3.50 -3.24
N LEU A 5 20.14 -2.81 -2.33
CA LEU A 5 21.11 -1.79 -2.71
C LEU A 5 22.25 -2.37 -3.57
N VAL A 6 22.82 -3.50 -3.17
CA VAL A 6 23.88 -4.18 -3.93
C VAL A 6 23.39 -4.57 -5.32
N ARG A 7 22.18 -5.14 -5.43
CA ARG A 7 21.59 -5.48 -6.73
C ARG A 7 21.42 -4.25 -7.63
N LYS A 8 20.95 -3.13 -7.07
CA LYS A 8 20.80 -1.85 -7.79
C LYS A 8 22.14 -1.30 -8.29
N LEU A 9 23.17 -1.35 -7.45
CA LEU A 9 24.52 -0.91 -7.83
C LEU A 9 25.14 -1.79 -8.91
N LEU A 10 25.02 -3.11 -8.79
CA LEU A 10 25.51 -4.06 -9.79
C LEU A 10 24.84 -3.84 -11.15
N ALA A 11 23.53 -3.65 -11.18
CA ALA A 11 22.81 -3.38 -12.43
C ALA A 11 23.29 -2.08 -13.10
N ARG A 12 23.52 -1.02 -12.32
CA ARG A 12 24.04 0.26 -12.84
C ARG A 12 25.47 0.14 -13.36
N ALA A 13 26.35 -0.51 -12.58
CA ALA A 13 27.75 -0.70 -12.96
C ALA A 13 27.87 -1.53 -14.24
N LEU A 14 27.08 -2.60 -14.37
CA LEU A 14 27.06 -3.44 -15.57
C LEU A 14 26.57 -2.66 -16.79
N THR A 15 25.46 -1.92 -16.67
CA THR A 15 24.90 -1.14 -17.77
C THR A 15 25.88 -0.07 -18.26
N THR A 16 26.43 0.71 -17.33
CA THR A 16 27.38 1.79 -17.65
C THR A 16 28.69 1.22 -18.21
N GLY A 17 29.25 0.20 -17.55
CA GLY A 17 30.52 -0.41 -17.93
C GLY A 17 30.46 -1.06 -19.32
N LEU A 18 29.40 -1.81 -19.63
CA LEU A 18 29.23 -2.42 -20.95
C LEU A 18 28.97 -1.39 -22.04
N ALA A 19 28.20 -0.32 -21.77
CA ALA A 19 27.96 0.74 -22.74
C ALA A 19 29.26 1.47 -23.13
N VAL A 20 30.07 1.83 -22.13
CA VAL A 20 31.39 2.46 -22.35
C VAL A 20 32.32 1.49 -23.08
N LEU A 21 32.41 0.23 -22.64
CA LEU A 21 33.27 -0.76 -23.26
C LEU A 21 32.88 -1.04 -24.72
N ALA A 22 31.58 -1.17 -25.01
CA ALA A 22 31.08 -1.35 -26.38
C ALA A 22 31.52 -0.18 -27.28
N PHE A 23 31.30 1.05 -26.82
CA PHE A 23 31.70 2.24 -27.57
C PHE A 23 33.21 2.30 -27.78
N LEU A 24 34.02 2.07 -26.74
CA LEU A 24 35.49 2.11 -26.86
C LEU A 24 36.03 1.02 -27.79
N VAL A 25 35.52 -0.21 -27.70
CA VAL A 25 35.94 -1.32 -28.58
C VAL A 25 35.61 -0.98 -30.03
N VAL A 26 34.41 -0.49 -30.32
CA VAL A 26 34.08 -0.09 -31.70
C VAL A 26 34.87 1.15 -32.12
N ALA A 27 34.93 2.20 -31.32
CA ALA A 27 35.53 3.47 -31.73
C ALA A 27 37.05 3.38 -31.89
N LEU A 28 37.74 2.71 -30.96
CA LEU A 28 39.20 2.75 -30.85
C LEU A 28 39.91 1.51 -31.43
N THR A 29 39.17 0.44 -31.76
CA THR A 29 39.77 -0.81 -32.26
C THR A 29 39.14 -1.25 -33.58
N GLY A 30 39.77 -2.20 -34.31
CA GLY A 30 39.19 -2.84 -35.48
C GLY A 30 38.20 -3.98 -35.17
N ALA A 31 37.95 -4.29 -33.88
CA ALA A 31 37.17 -5.44 -33.44
C ALA A 31 35.64 -5.18 -33.49
N THR A 32 35.13 -4.74 -34.66
CA THR A 32 33.73 -4.31 -34.83
C THR A 32 32.71 -5.37 -34.42
N GLY A 33 32.95 -6.65 -34.70
CA GLY A 33 32.05 -7.74 -34.28
C GLY A 33 31.93 -7.89 -32.76
N TRP A 34 33.05 -7.81 -32.04
CA TRP A 34 33.07 -7.87 -30.58
C TRP A 34 32.41 -6.65 -29.96
N GLY A 35 32.69 -5.46 -30.49
CA GLY A 35 32.05 -4.23 -30.03
C GLY A 35 30.52 -4.25 -30.17
N LEU A 36 30.00 -4.77 -31.29
CA LEU A 36 28.55 -4.95 -31.48
C LEU A 36 27.95 -6.00 -30.54
N ALA A 37 28.65 -7.11 -30.28
CA ALA A 37 28.22 -8.11 -29.31
C ALA A 37 28.15 -7.53 -27.87
N ILE A 38 29.14 -6.72 -27.48
CA ILE A 38 29.15 -6.03 -26.18
C ILE A 38 28.03 -4.98 -26.13
N ALA A 39 27.72 -4.30 -27.24
CA ALA A 39 26.58 -3.37 -27.31
C ALA A 39 25.25 -4.09 -27.05
N VAL A 40 25.03 -5.28 -27.61
CA VAL A 40 23.84 -6.11 -27.31
C VAL A 40 23.81 -6.52 -25.84
N ALA A 41 24.96 -6.89 -25.26
CA ALA A 41 25.05 -7.18 -23.83
C ALA A 41 24.74 -5.94 -22.96
N ALA A 42 25.17 -4.75 -23.37
CA ALA A 42 24.85 -3.49 -22.71
C ALA A 42 23.33 -3.21 -22.73
N LEU A 43 22.65 -3.49 -23.84
CA LEU A 43 21.18 -3.37 -23.95
C LEU A 43 20.46 -4.35 -23.03
N ALA A 44 20.95 -5.59 -22.92
CA ALA A 44 20.41 -6.58 -21.98
C ALA A 44 20.61 -6.14 -20.52
N ALA A 45 21.77 -5.58 -20.19
CA ALA A 45 22.05 -5.00 -18.87
C ALA A 45 21.12 -3.81 -18.58
N ALA A 46 20.89 -2.91 -19.55
CA ALA A 46 19.95 -1.80 -19.42
C ALA A 46 18.51 -2.27 -19.18
N ALA A 47 18.07 -3.32 -19.88
CA ALA A 47 16.76 -3.94 -19.66
C ALA A 47 16.64 -4.54 -18.26
N TRP A 48 17.72 -5.16 -17.74
CA TRP A 48 17.77 -5.64 -16.37
C TRP A 48 17.76 -4.50 -15.34
N GLU A 49 18.55 -3.44 -15.55
CA GLU A 49 18.57 -2.28 -14.67
C GLU A 49 17.17 -1.67 -14.56
N ARG A 50 16.43 -1.52 -15.66
CA ARG A 50 15.06 -0.98 -15.62
C ARG A 50 14.08 -1.84 -14.82
N ARG A 51 14.26 -3.16 -14.77
CA ARG A 51 13.45 -4.05 -13.92
C ARG A 51 13.75 -3.84 -12.44
N VAL A 52 15.01 -3.53 -12.10
CA VAL A 52 15.45 -3.32 -10.71
C VAL A 52 15.26 -1.86 -10.27
N ARG A 53 15.37 -0.91 -11.20
CA ARG A 53 15.27 0.54 -11.04
C ARG A 53 14.42 1.14 -12.19
N PRO A 54 13.08 1.08 -12.09
CA PRO A 54 12.19 1.57 -13.15
C PRO A 54 12.35 3.08 -13.47
N THR A 55 12.88 3.85 -12.53
CA THR A 55 13.13 5.29 -12.67
C THR A 55 14.55 5.64 -13.10
N ALA A 56 15.42 4.66 -13.38
CA ALA A 56 16.79 4.94 -13.80
C ALA A 56 16.82 5.75 -15.11
N ASP A 57 17.59 6.84 -15.09
CA ASP A 57 17.97 7.57 -16.29
C ASP A 57 19.16 6.85 -16.95
N GLY A 58 19.00 6.55 -18.24
CA GLY A 58 19.95 5.80 -19.04
C GLY A 58 20.30 6.51 -20.34
N VAL A 59 20.07 7.83 -20.43
CA VAL A 59 20.29 8.61 -21.65
C VAL A 59 21.75 8.51 -22.11
N ALA A 60 22.72 8.73 -21.21
CA ALA A 60 24.14 8.69 -21.55
C ALA A 60 24.58 7.32 -22.10
N GLU A 61 24.18 6.24 -21.42
CA GLU A 61 24.49 4.87 -21.84
C GLU A 61 23.83 4.54 -23.17
N SER A 62 22.58 4.98 -23.39
CA SER A 62 21.86 4.77 -24.65
C SER A 62 22.52 5.54 -25.81
N VAL A 63 23.03 6.75 -25.57
CA VAL A 63 23.81 7.52 -26.56
C VAL A 63 25.09 6.78 -26.93
N LEU A 64 25.86 6.30 -25.94
CA LEU A 64 27.10 5.56 -26.18
C LEU A 64 26.86 4.27 -26.97
N VAL A 65 25.83 3.50 -26.59
CA VAL A 65 25.46 2.27 -27.29
C VAL A 65 25.00 2.56 -28.72
N ALA A 66 24.14 3.56 -28.91
CA ALA A 66 23.68 3.96 -30.25
C ALA A 66 24.85 4.42 -31.13
N ALA A 67 25.75 5.25 -30.60
CA ALA A 67 26.94 5.70 -31.31
C ALA A 67 27.86 4.53 -31.68
N GLY A 68 28.12 3.61 -30.74
CA GLY A 68 28.91 2.41 -31.00
C GLY A 68 28.29 1.53 -32.09
N ILE A 69 26.97 1.31 -32.05
CA ILE A 69 26.25 0.55 -33.08
C ILE A 69 26.39 1.23 -34.45
N LEU A 70 26.17 2.55 -34.55
CA LEU A 70 26.23 3.29 -35.80
C LEU A 70 27.64 3.32 -36.40
N VAL A 71 28.68 3.52 -35.58
CA VAL A 71 30.09 3.45 -36.05
C VAL A 71 30.41 2.04 -36.54
N GLY A 72 29.96 1.01 -35.80
CA GLY A 72 30.16 -0.38 -36.19
C GLY A 72 29.44 -0.72 -37.50
N TYR A 73 28.25 -0.16 -37.69
CA TYR A 73 27.48 -0.32 -38.92
C TYR A 73 28.16 0.34 -40.11
N ALA A 74 28.61 1.60 -39.97
CA ALA A 74 29.33 2.31 -41.02
C ALA A 74 30.55 1.52 -41.52
N ARG A 75 31.33 0.95 -40.58
CA ARG A 75 32.50 0.13 -40.90
C ARG A 75 32.19 -1.21 -41.59
N ARG A 76 30.96 -1.71 -41.49
CA ARG A 76 30.55 -2.98 -42.11
C ARG A 76 30.01 -2.81 -43.52
N LEU A 77 29.59 -1.60 -43.87
CA LEU A 77 29.01 -1.32 -45.19
C LEU A 77 30.08 -1.04 -46.24
N ASP A 78 31.34 -0.81 -45.86
CA ASP A 78 32.50 -0.51 -46.74
C ASP A 78 32.25 0.57 -47.82
N ALA A 79 31.19 1.36 -47.64
CA ALA A 79 30.79 2.48 -48.47
C ALA A 79 31.08 3.76 -47.68
N GLY A 80 31.55 4.81 -48.34
CA GLY A 80 31.98 6.07 -47.72
C GLY A 80 30.88 6.75 -46.88
N PHE A 81 30.34 7.87 -47.35
CA PHE A 81 29.23 8.52 -46.64
C PHE A 81 27.90 7.85 -47.01
N GLU A 82 27.21 7.27 -46.03
CA GLU A 82 25.90 6.63 -46.19
C GLU A 82 24.76 7.53 -45.64
N PRO A 83 23.98 8.21 -46.51
CA PRO A 83 22.95 9.17 -46.06
C PRO A 83 21.87 8.54 -45.18
N ALA A 84 21.49 7.29 -45.45
CA ALA A 84 20.47 6.58 -44.67
C ALA A 84 20.94 6.31 -43.23
N LEU A 85 22.23 6.02 -43.04
CA LEU A 85 22.81 5.80 -41.72
C LEU A 85 22.95 7.13 -40.95
N ALA A 86 23.32 8.22 -41.63
CA ALA A 86 23.32 9.56 -41.04
C ALA A 86 21.92 10.00 -40.59
N ALA A 87 20.89 9.76 -41.42
CA ALA A 87 19.50 10.02 -41.05
C ALA A 87 19.06 9.14 -39.86
N THR A 88 19.46 7.87 -39.84
CA THR A 88 19.20 6.96 -38.71
C THR A 88 19.81 7.49 -37.42
N ALA A 89 21.05 8.01 -37.48
CA ALA A 89 21.74 8.61 -36.34
C ALA A 89 20.96 9.81 -35.77
N LEU A 90 20.47 10.71 -36.63
CA LEU A 90 19.67 11.86 -36.20
C LEU A 90 18.34 11.43 -35.54
N VAL A 91 17.65 10.44 -36.11
CA VAL A 91 16.40 9.91 -35.54
C VAL A 91 16.66 9.23 -34.19
N LEU A 92 17.70 8.40 -34.09
CA LEU A 92 18.07 7.73 -32.84
C LEU A 92 18.47 8.73 -31.75
N LEU A 93 19.23 9.77 -32.09
CA LEU A 93 19.57 10.84 -31.16
C LEU A 93 18.31 11.53 -30.63
N GLY A 94 17.39 11.92 -31.53
CA GLY A 94 16.10 12.49 -31.14
C GLY A 94 15.29 11.56 -30.24
N LEU A 95 15.23 10.26 -30.55
CA LEU A 95 14.54 9.26 -29.74
C LEU A 95 15.16 9.11 -28.35
N VAL A 96 16.49 8.98 -28.25
CA VAL A 96 17.19 8.84 -26.96
C VAL A 96 16.92 10.05 -26.06
N LEU A 97 16.88 11.26 -26.65
CA LEU A 97 16.62 12.50 -25.91
C LEU A 97 15.14 12.69 -25.54
N LEU A 98 14.18 12.22 -26.36
CA LEU A 98 12.75 12.46 -26.15
C LEU A 98 12.04 11.38 -25.36
N VAL A 99 12.49 10.12 -25.41
CA VAL A 99 11.80 8.99 -24.77
C VAL A 99 11.67 9.17 -23.25
N GLY A 100 12.73 9.67 -22.58
CA GLY A 100 12.71 9.98 -21.14
C GLY A 100 11.63 11.01 -20.78
N PRO A 101 11.73 12.24 -21.32
CA PRO A 101 10.74 13.30 -21.10
C PRO A 101 9.30 12.90 -21.46
N LEU A 102 9.09 12.16 -22.56
CA LEU A 102 7.75 11.69 -22.95
C LEU A 102 7.18 10.68 -21.95
N ARG A 103 8.02 9.78 -21.43
CA ARG A 103 7.62 8.82 -20.40
C ARG A 103 7.26 9.53 -19.09
N GLU A 104 8.04 10.52 -18.69
CA GLU A 104 7.78 11.34 -17.50
C GLU A 104 6.48 12.13 -17.65
N ALA A 105 6.29 12.79 -18.79
CA ALA A 105 5.04 13.49 -19.09
C ALA A 105 3.84 12.53 -19.08
N GLY A 106 3.96 11.35 -19.67
CA GLY A 106 2.92 10.31 -19.63
C GLY A 106 2.67 9.72 -18.23
N ALA A 107 3.65 9.78 -17.33
CA ALA A 107 3.47 9.39 -15.92
C ALA A 107 2.64 10.40 -15.12
N LEU A 108 2.54 11.64 -15.60
CA LEU A 108 1.73 12.72 -15.01
C LEU A 108 0.30 12.77 -15.56
N GLU A 109 -0.07 11.86 -16.47
CA GLU A 109 -1.43 11.76 -17.00
C GLU A 109 -2.34 10.92 -16.09
N ILE A 110 -3.63 11.27 -16.08
CA ILE A 110 -4.67 10.53 -15.36
C ILE A 110 -4.79 9.13 -15.95
N ARG A 111 -4.91 8.12 -15.08
CA ARG A 111 -5.25 6.75 -15.49
C ARG A 111 -6.53 6.34 -14.77
N ALA A 112 -7.44 5.70 -15.49
CA ALA A 112 -8.70 5.24 -14.94
C ALA A 112 -8.91 3.76 -15.23
N ALA A 113 -9.55 3.07 -14.30
CA ALA A 113 -10.09 1.73 -14.44
C ALA A 113 -11.58 1.75 -14.03
N ASN A 114 -12.36 0.77 -14.50
CA ASN A 114 -13.80 0.67 -14.25
C ASN A 114 -14.60 1.94 -14.63
N LEU A 115 -14.07 2.70 -15.59
CA LEU A 115 -14.68 3.91 -16.13
C LEU A 115 -14.61 3.83 -17.66
N PRO A 116 -15.65 4.21 -18.41
CA PRO A 116 -15.70 4.06 -19.87
C PRO A 116 -14.84 5.12 -20.58
N VAL A 117 -13.53 5.14 -20.31
CA VAL A 117 -12.53 6.03 -20.89
C VAL A 117 -11.33 5.22 -21.32
N ARG A 118 -10.92 5.36 -22.58
CA ARG A 118 -9.70 4.73 -23.11
C ARG A 118 -8.60 5.78 -23.23
N THR A 119 -7.51 5.61 -22.49
CA THR A 119 -6.31 6.45 -22.58
C THR A 119 -5.09 5.60 -22.92
N TRP A 120 -4.72 5.60 -24.20
CA TRP A 120 -3.59 4.81 -24.71
C TRP A 120 -2.24 5.51 -24.49
N THR A 121 -2.22 6.83 -24.57
CA THR A 121 -1.00 7.66 -24.48
C THR A 121 -0.12 7.34 -23.27
N PRO A 122 -0.62 7.31 -22.01
CA PRO A 122 0.23 6.97 -20.86
C PRO A 122 0.73 5.51 -20.89
N LEU A 123 -0.05 4.59 -21.48
CA LEU A 123 0.33 3.18 -21.61
C LEU A 123 1.45 3.01 -22.65
N VAL A 124 1.35 3.69 -23.78
CA VAL A 124 2.38 3.69 -24.83
C VAL A 124 3.63 4.43 -24.34
N ALA A 125 3.48 5.59 -23.70
CA ALA A 125 4.58 6.37 -23.11
C ALA A 125 5.42 5.52 -22.13
N ALA A 126 4.77 4.69 -21.31
CA ALA A 126 5.45 3.79 -20.38
C ALA A 126 6.31 2.71 -21.08
N ARG A 127 6.03 2.38 -22.35
CA ARG A 127 6.75 1.37 -23.14
C ARG A 127 7.76 1.93 -24.13
N LEU A 128 7.84 3.27 -24.29
CA LEU A 128 8.78 3.90 -25.24
C LEU A 128 10.24 3.57 -24.93
N GLY A 129 10.58 3.44 -23.65
CA GLY A 129 11.90 2.97 -23.23
C GLY A 129 12.22 1.59 -23.78
N ASP A 130 11.31 0.63 -23.62
CA ASP A 130 11.52 -0.74 -24.06
C ASP A 130 11.60 -0.80 -25.60
N ALA A 131 10.75 -0.04 -26.28
CA ALA A 131 10.79 0.11 -27.73
C ALA A 131 12.14 0.65 -28.22
N LEU A 132 12.73 1.62 -27.52
CA LEU A 132 14.06 2.14 -27.84
C LEU A 132 15.16 1.08 -27.67
N LEU A 133 15.13 0.28 -26.59
CA LEU A 133 16.12 -0.79 -26.40
C LEU A 133 15.99 -1.87 -27.47
N VAL A 134 14.76 -2.25 -27.82
CA VAL A 134 14.48 -3.21 -28.90
C VAL A 134 14.96 -2.66 -30.25
N LEU A 135 14.70 -1.38 -30.53
CA LEU A 135 15.18 -0.72 -31.75
C LEU A 135 16.70 -0.75 -31.84
N LEU A 136 17.41 -0.37 -30.78
CA LEU A 136 18.88 -0.41 -30.75
C LEU A 136 19.40 -1.84 -30.97
N ALA A 137 18.74 -2.85 -30.39
CA ALA A 137 19.12 -4.25 -30.63
C ALA A 137 18.90 -4.66 -32.10
N VAL A 138 17.78 -4.28 -32.70
CA VAL A 138 17.48 -4.52 -34.12
C VAL A 138 18.52 -3.87 -35.02
N VAL A 139 18.89 -2.61 -34.75
CA VAL A 139 19.94 -1.90 -35.51
C VAL A 139 21.31 -2.56 -35.31
N ALA A 140 21.64 -3.03 -34.10
CA ALA A 140 22.87 -3.76 -33.84
C ALA A 140 22.94 -5.09 -34.61
N VAL A 141 21.84 -5.83 -34.69
CA VAL A 141 21.75 -7.06 -35.48
C VAL A 141 21.87 -6.75 -36.97
N ALA A 142 21.20 -5.72 -37.48
CA ALA A 142 21.33 -5.29 -38.87
C ALA A 142 22.77 -4.91 -39.22
N ALA A 143 23.48 -4.22 -38.31
CA ALA A 143 24.90 -3.92 -38.43
C ALA A 143 25.77 -5.18 -38.43
N GLY A 144 25.50 -6.14 -37.54
CA GLY A 144 26.24 -7.40 -37.43
C GLY A 144 26.09 -8.29 -38.68
N LEU A 145 24.92 -8.27 -39.30
CA LEU A 145 24.59 -9.00 -40.53
C LEU A 145 24.89 -8.21 -41.82
N ALA A 146 25.43 -6.99 -41.71
CA ALA A 146 25.69 -6.09 -42.84
C ALA A 146 24.47 -5.87 -43.77
N LEU A 147 23.27 -5.76 -43.18
CA LEU A 147 22.05 -5.48 -43.92
C LEU A 147 22.07 -4.05 -44.50
N PRO A 148 21.28 -3.76 -45.56
CA PRO A 148 21.20 -2.40 -46.12
C PRO A 148 20.77 -1.34 -45.09
N ALA A 149 21.46 -0.19 -45.06
CA ALA A 149 21.26 0.88 -44.07
C ALA A 149 19.82 1.44 -44.01
N TRP A 150 19.07 1.38 -45.13
CA TRP A 150 17.68 1.85 -45.17
C TRP A 150 16.75 1.05 -44.25
N LEU A 151 17.05 -0.21 -43.94
CA LEU A 151 16.26 -1.02 -43.01
C LEU A 151 16.32 -0.47 -41.58
N ALA A 152 17.50 -0.01 -41.14
CA ALA A 152 17.65 0.64 -39.84
C ALA A 152 16.93 1.99 -39.79
N LEU A 153 16.96 2.75 -40.90
CA LEU A 153 16.19 3.99 -41.01
C LEU A 153 14.69 3.73 -40.90
N VAL A 154 14.15 2.73 -41.61
CA VAL A 154 12.73 2.37 -41.52
C VAL A 154 12.35 1.96 -40.10
N ALA A 155 13.14 1.10 -39.45
CA ALA A 155 12.90 0.70 -38.06
C ALA A 155 12.91 1.90 -37.10
N ALA A 156 13.87 2.82 -37.26
CA ALA A 156 13.98 4.03 -36.44
C ALA A 156 12.80 4.98 -36.67
N LEU A 157 12.37 5.17 -37.92
CA LEU A 157 11.22 5.99 -38.27
C LEU A 157 9.92 5.43 -37.70
N LEU A 158 9.71 4.10 -37.69
CA LEU A 158 8.52 3.48 -37.10
C LEU A 158 8.37 3.80 -35.61
N VAL A 159 9.47 3.67 -34.84
CA VAL A 159 9.48 4.05 -33.42
C VAL A 159 9.38 5.58 -33.26
N GLY A 160 10.00 6.34 -34.16
CA GLY A 160 9.90 7.79 -34.27
C GLY A 160 8.46 8.29 -34.42
N VAL A 161 7.68 7.68 -35.30
CA VAL A 161 6.25 7.99 -35.51
C VAL A 161 5.46 7.71 -34.22
N GLY A 162 5.72 6.60 -33.54
CA GLY A 162 5.09 6.29 -32.26
C GLY A 162 5.40 7.34 -31.18
N CYS A 163 6.68 7.72 -31.03
CA CYS A 163 7.10 8.77 -30.09
C CYS A 163 6.49 10.13 -30.45
N GLY A 164 6.49 10.49 -31.73
CA GLY A 164 5.90 11.72 -32.24
C GLY A 164 4.39 11.79 -32.00
N ALA A 165 3.67 10.68 -32.21
CA ALA A 165 2.24 10.60 -31.92
C ALA A 165 1.93 10.79 -30.42
N VAL A 166 2.71 10.15 -29.54
CA VAL A 166 2.59 10.33 -28.08
C VAL A 166 2.88 11.78 -27.70
N GLY A 167 3.99 12.34 -28.17
CA GLY A 167 4.37 13.73 -27.88
C GLY A 167 3.34 14.74 -28.36
N LEU A 168 2.80 14.53 -29.56
CA LEU A 168 1.76 15.40 -30.13
C LEU A 168 0.46 15.31 -29.33
N ASP A 169 0.03 14.13 -28.90
CA ASP A 169 -1.17 13.97 -28.06
C ASP A 169 -0.99 14.64 -26.69
N LEU A 170 0.16 14.43 -26.02
CA LEU A 170 0.48 15.08 -24.75
C LEU A 170 0.53 16.60 -24.89
N ALA A 171 1.18 17.11 -25.93
CA ALA A 171 1.25 18.55 -26.22
C ALA A 171 -0.16 19.13 -26.49
N ARG A 172 -0.98 18.45 -27.29
CA ARG A 172 -2.37 18.85 -27.56
C ARG A 172 -3.18 18.94 -26.26
N ARG A 173 -3.09 17.95 -25.38
CA ARG A 173 -3.78 17.96 -24.08
C ARG A 173 -3.31 19.10 -23.17
N ARG A 174 -2.02 19.43 -23.23
CA ARG A 174 -1.42 20.47 -22.38
C ARG A 174 -1.78 21.89 -22.85
N PHE A 175 -1.65 22.16 -24.15
CA PHE A 175 -1.78 23.50 -24.72
C PHE A 175 -3.18 23.82 -25.26
N ARG A 176 -3.99 22.80 -25.56
CA ARG A 176 -5.37 22.97 -26.05
C ARG A 176 -6.32 22.10 -25.25
N PRO A 177 -6.53 22.40 -23.95
CA PRO A 177 -7.48 21.65 -23.14
C PRO A 177 -8.90 21.78 -23.73
N PRO A 178 -9.68 20.69 -23.79
CA PRO A 178 -11.05 20.76 -24.30
C PRO A 178 -11.92 21.68 -23.42
N ALA A 179 -12.83 22.44 -24.04
CA ALA A 179 -13.73 23.40 -23.37
C ALA A 179 -14.74 22.78 -22.37
N GLY A 180 -14.67 21.47 -22.12
CA GLY A 180 -15.51 20.75 -21.16
C GLY A 180 -14.73 19.75 -20.32
N GLY A 181 -13.47 20.07 -20.00
CA GLY A 181 -12.55 19.20 -19.22
C GLY A 181 -12.03 18.00 -20.02
N GLY A 182 -11.15 17.19 -19.40
CA GLY A 182 -10.64 15.98 -20.03
C GLY A 182 -11.68 14.83 -20.11
N PRO A 183 -11.37 13.74 -20.84
CA PRO A 183 -12.28 12.60 -21.00
C PRO A 183 -12.68 11.95 -19.67
N VAL A 184 -11.76 11.92 -18.69
CA VAL A 184 -12.02 11.34 -17.37
C VAL A 184 -13.01 12.21 -16.61
N GLY A 185 -12.79 13.52 -16.54
CA GLY A 185 -13.73 14.44 -15.88
C GLY A 185 -15.14 14.39 -16.50
N ARG A 186 -15.27 14.25 -17.82
CA ARG A 186 -16.58 14.08 -18.48
C ARG A 186 -17.26 12.76 -18.10
N ALA A 187 -16.52 11.66 -18.09
CA ALA A 187 -17.07 10.36 -17.71
C ALA A 187 -17.50 10.34 -16.24
N LEU A 188 -16.72 10.96 -15.34
CA LEU A 188 -17.10 11.12 -13.93
C LEU A 188 -18.33 12.00 -13.77
N ARG A 189 -18.44 13.12 -14.51
CA ARG A 189 -19.67 13.93 -14.52
C ARG A 189 -20.88 13.16 -15.03
N ARG A 190 -20.71 12.19 -15.93
CA ARG A 190 -21.82 11.31 -16.35
C ARG A 190 -22.16 10.27 -15.26
N HIS A 191 -21.15 9.79 -14.54
CA HIS A 191 -21.34 8.82 -13.46
C HIS A 191 -21.99 9.42 -12.21
N GLN A 192 -21.84 10.74 -11.99
CA GLN A 192 -22.39 11.48 -10.84
C GLN A 192 -22.06 10.83 -9.48
N PRO A 193 -20.76 10.55 -9.17
CA PRO A 193 -20.38 10.05 -7.86
C PRO A 193 -20.73 11.08 -6.77
N GLU A 194 -21.30 10.60 -5.67
CA GLU A 194 -21.70 11.42 -4.52
C GLU A 194 -20.63 11.49 -3.45
N PHE A 195 -19.74 10.48 -3.41
CA PHE A 195 -18.56 10.53 -2.55
C PHE A 195 -17.32 9.97 -3.23
N VAL A 196 -16.18 10.28 -2.63
CA VAL A 196 -14.86 9.79 -3.05
C VAL A 196 -14.19 9.07 -1.89
N LEU A 197 -13.62 7.89 -2.13
CA LEU A 197 -12.61 7.32 -1.26
C LEU A 197 -11.24 7.81 -1.73
N HIS A 198 -10.63 8.73 -0.99
CA HIS A 198 -9.29 9.24 -1.31
C HIS A 198 -8.23 8.37 -0.62
N PHE A 199 -7.27 7.87 -1.39
CA PHE A 199 -6.24 6.99 -0.87
C PHE A 199 -4.84 7.36 -1.33
N SER A 200 -3.94 7.40 -0.34
CA SER A 200 -2.50 7.47 -0.53
C SER A 200 -1.76 6.77 0.59
N ALA A 201 -0.80 5.92 0.24
CA ALA A 201 -0.01 5.15 1.20
C ALA A 201 1.27 4.57 0.55
N PRO A 202 2.23 4.05 1.34
CA PRO A 202 3.31 3.22 0.81
C PRO A 202 2.79 1.88 0.22
N PRO A 203 3.52 1.27 -0.74
CA PRO A 203 3.17 -0.03 -1.32
C PRO A 203 2.90 -1.11 -0.26
N GLY A 204 1.93 -2.00 -0.50
CA GLY A 204 1.54 -3.04 0.45
C GLY A 204 0.46 -2.62 1.45
N SER A 205 -0.12 -1.42 1.29
CA SER A 205 -1.20 -0.87 2.13
C SER A 205 -2.59 -1.04 1.52
N GLU A 206 -2.75 -1.82 0.45
CA GLU A 206 -3.99 -1.98 -0.31
C GLU A 206 -5.14 -2.50 0.58
N TYR A 207 -4.81 -3.30 1.60
CA TYR A 207 -5.77 -3.85 2.55
C TYR A 207 -6.61 -2.77 3.25
N GLN A 208 -6.06 -1.56 3.45
CA GLN A 208 -6.75 -0.44 4.08
C GLN A 208 -7.96 0.01 3.26
N VAL A 209 -7.89 -0.12 1.93
CA VAL A 209 -9.01 0.19 1.03
C VAL A 209 -9.91 -1.03 0.86
N THR A 210 -9.34 -2.19 0.58
CA THR A 210 -10.13 -3.38 0.23
C THR A 210 -11.02 -3.87 1.37
N MET A 211 -10.65 -3.64 2.63
CA MET A 211 -11.51 -3.94 3.78
C MET A 211 -12.73 -3.02 3.93
N TRP A 212 -12.72 -1.84 3.30
CA TRP A 212 -13.81 -0.87 3.33
C TRP A 212 -14.70 -0.92 2.10
N LEU A 213 -14.16 -1.35 0.94
CA LEU A 213 -14.91 -1.39 -0.32
C LEU A 213 -16.28 -2.09 -0.22
N PRO A 214 -16.44 -3.28 0.40
CA PRO A 214 -17.76 -3.92 0.52
C PRO A 214 -18.79 -3.07 1.27
N TYR A 215 -18.35 -2.31 2.28
CA TYR A 215 -19.23 -1.45 3.07
C TYR A 215 -19.55 -0.14 2.35
N LEU A 216 -18.57 0.42 1.63
CA LEU A 216 -18.80 1.59 0.78
C LEU A 216 -19.78 1.29 -0.37
N GLU A 217 -19.71 0.08 -0.95
CA GLU A 217 -20.68 -0.38 -1.95
C GLU A 217 -22.10 -0.54 -1.35
N ARG A 218 -22.21 -1.03 -0.11
CA ARG A 218 -23.48 -1.15 0.63
C ARG A 218 -24.11 0.18 1.06
N ILE A 219 -23.38 1.29 1.00
CA ILE A 219 -23.98 2.64 1.17
C ILE A 219 -25.08 2.84 0.12
N GLY A 220 -24.94 2.23 -1.07
CA GLY A 220 -25.96 2.25 -2.12
C GLY A 220 -25.98 3.56 -2.92
N ARG A 221 -24.89 4.33 -2.88
CA ARG A 221 -24.73 5.60 -3.61
C ARG A 221 -23.53 5.52 -4.57
N PRO A 222 -23.59 6.12 -5.77
CA PRO A 222 -22.47 6.14 -6.70
C PRO A 222 -21.23 6.78 -6.06
N PHE A 223 -20.05 6.20 -6.27
CA PHE A 223 -18.80 6.71 -5.72
C PHE A 223 -17.61 6.45 -6.63
N LEU A 224 -16.48 7.07 -6.33
CA LEU A 224 -15.21 6.81 -7.00
C LEU A 224 -14.09 6.57 -5.99
N VAL A 225 -13.09 5.78 -6.38
CA VAL A 225 -11.84 5.66 -5.63
C VAL A 225 -10.77 6.51 -6.30
N MET A 226 -10.20 7.47 -5.56
CA MET A 226 -9.13 8.34 -6.04
C MET A 226 -7.79 7.89 -5.45
N LEU A 227 -6.84 7.57 -6.32
CA LEU A 227 -5.51 7.11 -5.94
C LEU A 227 -4.46 8.18 -6.23
N ARG A 228 -3.48 8.34 -5.33
CA ARG A 228 -2.32 9.22 -5.53
C ARG A 228 -1.04 8.49 -5.93
N GLU A 229 -1.06 7.16 -5.94
CA GLU A 229 0.04 6.27 -6.28
C GLU A 229 -0.40 5.28 -7.39
N PRO A 230 0.38 5.13 -8.46
CA PRO A 230 -0.02 4.31 -9.62
C PRO A 230 -0.06 2.81 -9.34
N GLU A 231 0.74 2.32 -8.38
CA GLU A 231 0.87 0.90 -8.03
C GLU A 231 -0.43 0.28 -7.49
N PHE A 232 -1.29 1.09 -6.87
CA PHE A 232 -2.55 0.62 -6.31
C PHE A 232 -3.65 0.41 -7.36
N LEU A 233 -3.53 1.03 -8.55
CA LEU A 233 -4.59 1.02 -9.55
C LEU A 233 -5.02 -0.40 -9.96
N PRO A 234 -4.13 -1.35 -10.30
CA PRO A 234 -4.56 -2.69 -10.70
C PRO A 234 -5.26 -3.46 -9.59
N THR A 235 -4.68 -3.45 -8.38
CA THR A 235 -5.20 -4.20 -7.23
C THR A 235 -6.54 -3.66 -6.77
N ILE A 236 -6.69 -2.35 -6.65
CA ILE A 236 -7.94 -1.73 -6.20
C ILE A 236 -9.02 -1.83 -7.29
N ALA A 237 -8.67 -1.66 -8.58
CA ALA A 237 -9.63 -1.84 -9.67
C ALA A 237 -10.17 -3.28 -9.76
N ALA A 238 -9.38 -4.29 -9.40
CA ALA A 238 -9.84 -5.67 -9.35
C ALA A 238 -10.79 -5.95 -8.18
N ALA A 239 -10.76 -5.12 -7.12
CA ALA A 239 -11.51 -5.34 -5.89
C ALA A 239 -12.87 -4.63 -5.84
N THR A 240 -13.22 -3.79 -6.82
CA THR A 240 -14.52 -3.09 -6.88
C THR A 240 -14.97 -2.93 -8.33
N ARG A 241 -16.27 -2.66 -8.52
CA ARG A 241 -16.84 -2.22 -9.80
C ARG A 241 -16.91 -0.71 -9.94
N ALA A 242 -16.69 0.04 -8.86
CA ALA A 242 -16.69 1.50 -8.88
C ALA A 242 -15.51 2.03 -9.72
N PRO A 243 -15.64 3.23 -10.34
CA PRO A 243 -14.53 3.90 -11.00
C PRO A 243 -13.32 4.08 -10.06
N VAL A 244 -12.14 3.69 -10.55
CA VAL A 244 -10.86 3.90 -9.86
C VAL A 244 -9.98 4.81 -10.69
N VAL A 245 -9.58 5.95 -10.14
CA VAL A 245 -8.89 7.02 -10.88
C VAL A 245 -7.58 7.39 -10.18
N PHE A 246 -6.46 7.14 -10.86
CA PHE A 246 -5.15 7.60 -10.45
C PHE A 246 -4.94 9.06 -10.87
N CYS A 247 -4.71 9.92 -9.89
CA CYS A 247 -4.48 11.36 -10.06
C CYS A 247 -3.04 11.71 -9.63
N PRO A 248 -2.06 11.77 -10.55
CA PRO A 248 -0.66 12.05 -10.21
C PRO A 248 -0.40 13.49 -9.77
N THR A 249 -1.22 14.44 -10.19
CA THR A 249 -1.03 15.89 -9.97
C THR A 249 -2.24 16.51 -9.27
N LEU A 250 -2.11 17.74 -8.74
CA LEU A 250 -3.26 18.46 -8.18
C LEU A 250 -4.28 18.81 -9.26
N LYS A 251 -3.82 19.24 -10.44
CA LYS A 251 -4.67 19.46 -11.62
C LYS A 251 -5.48 18.22 -12.01
N ALA A 252 -4.88 17.03 -11.91
CA ALA A 252 -5.58 15.78 -12.14
C ALA A 252 -6.72 15.54 -11.13
N MET A 253 -6.52 15.91 -9.86
CA MET A 253 -7.60 15.86 -8.86
C MET A 253 -8.70 16.87 -9.20
N ASP A 254 -8.35 18.10 -9.59
CA ASP A 254 -9.34 19.11 -9.97
C ASP A 254 -10.25 18.62 -11.10
N GLU A 255 -9.72 17.83 -12.04
CA GLU A 255 -10.54 17.20 -13.09
C GLU A 255 -11.47 16.10 -12.57
N ALA A 256 -11.03 15.33 -11.57
CA ALA A 256 -11.79 14.23 -10.98
C ALA A 256 -12.82 14.68 -9.93
N LEU A 257 -12.65 15.87 -9.35
CA LEU A 257 -13.59 16.52 -8.45
C LEU A 257 -14.77 17.09 -9.25
N VAL A 258 -15.83 16.29 -9.36
CA VAL A 258 -17.04 16.65 -10.10
C VAL A 258 -18.12 17.23 -9.18
N PRO A 259 -19.03 18.09 -9.69
CA PRO A 259 -19.99 18.82 -8.85
C PRO A 259 -21.00 17.96 -8.07
N SER A 260 -21.11 16.66 -8.35
CA SER A 260 -21.99 15.73 -7.63
C SER A 260 -21.41 15.27 -6.29
N LEU A 261 -20.10 15.42 -6.07
CA LEU A 261 -19.45 14.98 -4.83
C LEU A 261 -19.91 15.82 -3.63
N ARG A 262 -20.07 15.16 -2.49
CA ARG A 262 -20.51 15.72 -1.20
C ARG A 262 -19.60 15.36 -0.05
N ALA A 263 -18.97 14.18 -0.10
CA ALA A 263 -18.07 13.71 0.95
C ALA A 263 -16.80 13.06 0.39
N ALA A 264 -15.72 13.13 1.17
CA ALA A 264 -14.49 12.41 0.96
C ALA A 264 -14.19 11.53 2.17
N PHE A 265 -14.04 10.22 1.94
CA PHE A 265 -13.65 9.25 2.95
C PHE A 265 -12.15 8.98 2.89
N TYR A 266 -11.54 8.77 4.06
CA TYR A 266 -10.11 8.52 4.25
C TYR A 266 -9.89 7.34 5.19
N VAL A 267 -8.99 6.43 4.85
CA VAL A 267 -8.71 5.22 5.66
C VAL A 267 -7.42 5.31 6.46
N ASN A 268 -6.66 6.39 6.32
CA ASN A 268 -5.35 6.58 6.95
C ASN A 268 -4.99 8.06 7.12
N HIS A 269 -3.80 8.33 7.65
CA HIS A 269 -3.26 9.67 7.85
C HIS A 269 -2.12 10.00 6.88
N GLY A 270 -2.19 9.49 5.65
CA GLY A 270 -1.17 9.74 4.63
C GLY A 270 -1.01 11.23 4.33
N ALA A 271 0.24 11.71 4.18
CA ALA A 271 0.52 13.14 4.00
C ALA A 271 -0.24 13.77 2.81
N LYS A 272 -0.44 13.00 1.72
CA LYS A 272 -1.17 13.46 0.53
C LYS A 272 -2.69 13.56 0.74
N ASN A 273 -3.24 13.18 1.89
CA ASN A 273 -4.65 13.44 2.21
C ASN A 273 -4.94 14.94 2.25
N SER A 274 -3.96 15.75 2.66
CA SER A 274 -4.00 17.22 2.58
C SER A 274 -4.33 17.75 1.18
N HIS A 275 -3.97 17.02 0.11
CA HIS A 275 -4.26 17.43 -1.27
C HIS A 275 -5.76 17.42 -1.60
N CYS A 276 -6.54 16.59 -0.90
CA CYS A 276 -7.98 16.47 -1.08
C CYS A 276 -8.75 17.33 -0.07
N ILE A 277 -8.21 17.50 1.15
CA ILE A 277 -8.80 18.33 2.20
C ILE A 277 -8.98 19.80 1.81
N ARG A 278 -8.19 20.30 0.84
CA ARG A 278 -8.37 21.66 0.31
C ARG A 278 -9.74 21.90 -0.36
N PHE A 279 -10.51 20.85 -0.66
CA PHE A 279 -11.82 20.96 -1.29
C PHE A 279 -12.93 21.15 -0.24
N SER A 280 -13.01 22.36 0.34
CA SER A 280 -13.89 22.70 1.46
C SER A 280 -15.41 22.55 1.24
N HIS A 281 -15.84 22.26 0.02
CA HIS A 281 -17.24 21.94 -0.28
C HIS A 281 -17.60 20.47 0.02
N LEU A 282 -16.61 19.64 0.35
CA LEU A 282 -16.79 18.26 0.75
C LEU A 282 -16.76 18.12 2.27
N THR A 283 -17.56 17.19 2.78
CA THR A 283 -17.40 16.66 4.14
C THR A 283 -16.22 15.70 4.17
N HIS A 284 -15.20 15.98 4.97
CA HIS A 284 -14.03 15.11 5.11
C HIS A 284 -14.19 14.14 6.28
N VAL A 285 -14.28 12.84 5.98
CA VAL A 285 -14.58 11.77 6.96
C VAL A 285 -13.42 10.79 7.09
N GLN A 286 -12.82 10.73 8.27
CA GLN A 286 -11.78 9.76 8.60
C GLN A 286 -12.41 8.45 9.12
N LEU A 287 -12.16 7.34 8.44
CA LEU A 287 -12.64 5.98 8.77
C LEU A 287 -11.63 5.13 9.54
N HIS A 288 -10.34 5.45 9.42
CA HIS A 288 -9.24 4.58 9.88
C HIS A 288 -9.21 3.22 9.15
N HIS A 289 -8.31 2.33 9.58
CA HIS A 289 -8.14 0.98 9.02
C HIS A 289 -7.95 -0.09 10.12
N GLY A 290 -8.24 0.26 11.37
CA GLY A 290 -8.10 -0.60 12.54
C GLY A 290 -8.31 0.20 13.82
N ASP A 291 -8.67 -0.50 14.90
CA ASP A 291 -8.72 0.06 16.25
C ASP A 291 -7.75 -0.73 17.15
N SER A 292 -6.96 -0.02 17.97
CA SER A 292 -6.02 -0.63 18.93
C SER A 292 -5.47 0.44 19.88
N ASP A 293 -4.91 0.04 21.01
CA ASP A 293 -4.27 0.96 21.96
C ASP A 293 -2.84 1.40 21.57
N LYS A 294 -2.42 1.15 20.33
CA LYS A 294 -1.13 1.65 19.84
C LYS A 294 -1.15 3.17 19.69
N ALA A 295 0.00 3.80 19.90
CA ALA A 295 0.16 5.25 19.74
C ALA A 295 -0.38 5.80 18.40
N PRO A 296 -0.19 5.16 17.23
CA PRO A 296 -0.73 5.65 15.97
C PRO A 296 -2.27 5.73 15.90
N SER A 297 -3.00 5.05 16.78
CA SER A 297 -4.47 5.11 16.83
C SER A 297 -5.01 6.42 17.42
N ALA A 298 -4.15 7.24 18.04
CA ALA A 298 -4.48 8.58 18.56
C ALA A 298 -3.66 9.66 17.83
N ASN A 299 -3.65 9.63 16.51
CA ASN A 299 -2.86 10.54 15.69
C ASN A 299 -3.46 11.97 15.69
N PRO A 300 -2.70 13.02 16.09
CA PRO A 300 -3.17 14.42 16.06
C PRO A 300 -3.67 14.90 14.69
N VAL A 301 -3.17 14.29 13.60
CA VAL A 301 -3.62 14.59 12.23
C VAL A 301 -5.12 14.35 12.06
N SER A 302 -5.76 13.49 12.87
CA SER A 302 -7.22 13.31 12.83
C SER A 302 -8.01 14.61 13.01
N ALA A 303 -7.44 15.64 13.66
CA ALA A 303 -8.10 16.91 13.89
C ALA A 303 -8.45 17.69 12.60
N ILE A 304 -7.78 17.39 11.48
CA ILE A 304 -7.99 18.07 10.20
C ILE A 304 -9.32 17.69 9.52
N PHE A 305 -9.91 16.55 9.87
CA PHE A 305 -11.14 16.04 9.27
C PHE A 305 -12.37 16.67 9.93
N ASP A 306 -13.48 16.76 9.23
CA ASP A 306 -14.74 17.30 9.76
C ASP A 306 -15.45 16.29 10.66
N ARG A 307 -15.32 15.01 10.30
CA ARG A 307 -15.88 13.87 11.02
C ARG A 307 -14.84 12.77 11.15
N ILE A 308 -14.83 12.12 12.31
CA ILE A 308 -13.93 11.02 12.64
C ILE A 308 -14.82 9.85 13.07
N PHE A 309 -14.94 8.87 12.20
CA PHE A 309 -15.72 7.67 12.45
C PHE A 309 -14.86 6.71 13.26
N VAL A 310 -15.36 6.35 14.44
CA VAL A 310 -14.63 5.53 15.41
C VAL A 310 -15.44 4.29 15.78
N ALA A 311 -14.71 3.24 16.19
CA ALA A 311 -15.34 1.96 16.53
C ALA A 311 -16.19 2.03 17.80
N GLY A 312 -15.76 2.80 18.80
CA GLY A 312 -16.42 2.86 20.10
C GLY A 312 -15.93 4.04 20.92
N GLN A 313 -16.53 4.21 22.09
CA GLN A 313 -16.17 5.26 23.03
C GLN A 313 -14.69 5.20 23.47
N ALA A 314 -14.12 3.99 23.60
CA ALA A 314 -12.72 3.81 23.96
C ALA A 314 -11.75 4.48 22.97
N ALA A 315 -12.12 4.55 21.69
CA ALA A 315 -11.30 5.21 20.67
C ALA A 315 -11.24 6.73 20.88
N ILE A 316 -12.34 7.36 21.33
CA ILE A 316 -12.40 8.79 21.65
C ILE A 316 -11.51 9.09 22.86
N GLU A 317 -11.65 8.29 23.91
CA GLU A 317 -10.88 8.42 25.16
C GLU A 317 -9.37 8.26 24.94
N ARG A 318 -8.99 7.47 23.94
CA ARG A 318 -7.59 7.29 23.56
C ARG A 318 -6.93 8.58 23.11
N TYR A 319 -7.65 9.46 22.40
CA TYR A 319 -7.13 10.77 22.01
C TYR A 319 -6.85 11.63 23.25
N ALA A 320 -7.80 11.71 24.18
CA ALA A 320 -7.63 12.46 25.42
C ALA A 320 -6.47 11.92 26.27
N ARG A 321 -6.34 10.59 26.41
CA ARG A 321 -5.22 9.94 27.12
C ARG A 321 -3.87 10.23 26.47
N ALA A 322 -3.83 10.40 25.15
CA ALA A 322 -2.63 10.77 24.41
C ALA A 322 -2.33 12.28 24.42
N GLY A 323 -3.12 13.10 25.14
CA GLY A 323 -2.98 14.55 25.17
C GLY A 323 -3.40 15.22 23.84
N VAL A 324 -4.23 14.55 23.04
CA VAL A 324 -4.70 15.05 21.75
C VAL A 324 -6.12 15.56 21.90
N GLU A 325 -6.27 16.88 21.83
CA GLU A 325 -7.57 17.55 21.93
C GLU A 325 -8.24 17.67 20.57
N ILE A 326 -9.37 16.98 20.41
CA ILE A 326 -10.24 17.08 19.23
C ILE A 326 -11.66 17.36 19.75
N PRO A 327 -12.39 18.33 19.15
CA PRO A 327 -13.76 18.61 19.57
C PRO A 327 -14.65 17.36 19.51
N ALA A 328 -15.40 17.11 20.57
CA ALA A 328 -16.17 15.88 20.76
C ALA A 328 -17.19 15.65 19.63
N GLU A 329 -17.77 16.73 19.10
CA GLU A 329 -18.76 16.73 18.02
C GLU A 329 -18.21 16.25 16.67
N LYS A 330 -16.88 16.14 16.52
CA LYS A 330 -16.27 15.54 15.32
C LYS A 330 -16.36 14.01 15.35
N PHE A 331 -16.42 13.40 16.53
CA PHE A 331 -16.42 11.95 16.65
C PHE A 331 -17.82 11.39 16.39
N VAL A 332 -17.89 10.33 15.59
CA VAL A 332 -19.11 9.57 15.34
C VAL A 332 -18.81 8.10 15.63
N VAL A 333 -19.46 7.54 16.64
CA VAL A 333 -19.32 6.11 16.97
C VAL A 333 -20.16 5.31 15.97
N VAL A 334 -19.50 4.48 15.16
CA VAL A 334 -20.13 3.72 14.08
C VAL A 334 -19.83 2.23 14.12
N GLY A 335 -19.11 1.78 15.15
CA GLY A 335 -18.63 0.40 15.19
C GLY A 335 -17.51 0.17 14.20
N ARG A 336 -17.20 -1.10 14.00
CA ARG A 336 -16.18 -1.55 13.04
C ARG A 336 -16.79 -2.58 12.11
N PRO A 337 -17.48 -2.18 11.03
CA PRO A 337 -18.38 -3.07 10.29
C PRO A 337 -17.71 -4.35 9.78
N GLN A 338 -16.38 -4.34 9.60
CA GLN A 338 -15.54 -5.50 9.28
C GLN A 338 -15.67 -6.70 10.23
N VAL A 339 -16.16 -6.50 11.46
CA VAL A 339 -16.37 -7.57 12.44
C VAL A 339 -17.74 -8.23 12.33
N GLU A 340 -18.65 -7.77 11.46
CA GLU A 340 -20.03 -8.29 11.39
C GLU A 340 -20.10 -9.81 11.12
N ALA A 341 -19.10 -10.35 10.40
CA ALA A 341 -19.00 -11.77 10.07
C ALA A 341 -18.34 -12.62 11.18
N ILE A 342 -17.87 -12.00 12.28
CA ILE A 342 -17.35 -12.71 13.43
C ILE A 342 -18.51 -13.25 14.26
N GLU A 343 -18.49 -14.55 14.50
CA GLU A 343 -19.49 -15.24 15.32
C GLU A 343 -19.32 -14.88 16.80
N VAL A 344 -20.40 -14.39 17.40
CA VAL A 344 -20.43 -13.99 18.81
C VAL A 344 -20.76 -15.20 19.70
N ARG A 345 -19.86 -15.52 20.62
CA ARG A 345 -20.07 -16.51 21.68
C ARG A 345 -20.47 -15.77 22.97
N ARG A 346 -21.75 -15.84 23.33
CA ARG A 346 -22.28 -15.17 24.55
C ARG A 346 -21.89 -15.88 25.84
N GLU A 347 -21.92 -17.22 25.83
CA GLU A 347 -21.58 -18.04 26.99
C GLU A 347 -20.13 -18.54 26.93
N PRO A 348 -19.33 -18.44 28.00
CA PRO A 348 -17.98 -18.98 28.04
C PRO A 348 -17.96 -20.49 27.79
N ALA A 349 -17.11 -20.94 26.88
CA ALA A 349 -16.81 -22.36 26.74
C ALA A 349 -15.72 -22.73 27.76
N ARG A 350 -16.07 -23.56 28.74
CA ARG A 350 -15.16 -23.97 29.84
C ARG A 350 -14.79 -25.43 29.69
N GLY A 351 -13.53 -25.77 29.97
CA GLY A 351 -13.04 -27.16 30.04
C GLY A 351 -13.13 -27.92 28.71
N LEU A 352 -12.85 -27.25 27.59
CA LEU A 352 -12.80 -27.88 26.27
C LEU A 352 -11.67 -28.93 26.23
N THR A 353 -11.96 -30.15 25.76
CA THR A 353 -10.97 -31.24 25.73
C THR A 353 -9.80 -30.97 24.79
N ASN A 354 -10.07 -30.34 23.63
CA ASN A 354 -9.05 -30.01 22.62
C ASN A 354 -9.35 -28.61 22.04
N PRO A 355 -9.07 -27.53 22.78
CA PRO A 355 -9.42 -26.17 22.36
C PRO A 355 -8.61 -25.75 21.13
N THR A 356 -9.20 -24.95 20.24
CA THR A 356 -8.45 -24.34 19.14
C THR A 356 -7.98 -22.94 19.53
N VAL A 357 -6.67 -22.68 19.46
CA VAL A 357 -6.08 -21.40 19.87
C VAL A 357 -5.50 -20.67 18.66
N LEU A 358 -5.98 -19.47 18.41
CA LEU A 358 -5.42 -18.56 17.42
C LEU A 358 -4.21 -17.85 18.04
N TYR A 359 -3.04 -18.01 17.45
CA TYR A 359 -1.84 -17.27 17.83
C TYR A 359 -1.47 -16.25 16.75
N THR A 360 -1.45 -14.96 17.11
CA THR A 360 -1.27 -13.84 16.16
C THR A 360 -0.17 -12.88 16.61
N PRO A 361 1.11 -13.21 16.36
CA PRO A 361 2.20 -12.29 16.69
C PRO A 361 2.22 -11.09 15.74
N THR A 362 2.49 -9.90 16.28
CA THR A 362 2.88 -8.75 15.45
C THR A 362 4.29 -8.93 14.87
N TRP A 363 4.73 -7.98 14.06
CA TRP A 363 6.09 -7.93 13.50
C TRP A 363 6.94 -6.92 14.27
N THR A 364 8.26 -6.93 14.07
CA THR A 364 9.20 -6.13 14.89
C THR A 364 9.08 -4.61 14.75
N GLY A 365 8.18 -4.11 13.90
CA GLY A 365 8.07 -2.69 13.60
C GLY A 365 9.27 -2.14 12.82
N HIS A 366 9.16 -0.88 12.41
CA HIS A 366 10.28 -0.11 11.86
C HIS A 366 11.14 0.51 12.96
N HIS A 367 10.58 0.73 14.14
CA HIS A 367 11.19 1.42 15.27
C HIS A 367 11.02 0.61 16.56
N ALA A 368 11.95 0.77 17.50
CA ALA A 368 12.00 -0.03 18.73
C ALA A 368 10.80 0.22 19.66
N ASP A 369 10.31 1.46 19.70
CA ASP A 369 9.14 1.91 20.46
C ASP A 369 7.80 1.34 19.93
N ALA A 370 7.80 0.79 18.72
CA ALA A 370 6.65 0.10 18.11
C ALA A 370 6.84 -1.44 18.03
N ASN A 371 7.89 -1.99 18.65
CA ASN A 371 8.17 -3.42 18.62
C ASN A 371 7.46 -4.17 19.76
N TYR A 372 6.24 -4.64 19.47
CA TYR A 372 5.45 -5.47 20.38
C TYR A 372 5.55 -6.98 20.06
N CYS A 373 6.43 -7.39 19.17
CA CYS A 373 6.46 -8.73 18.60
C CYS A 373 6.73 -9.82 19.65
N SER A 374 5.79 -10.75 19.83
CA SER A 374 5.89 -11.88 20.78
C SER A 374 6.62 -13.13 20.25
N LEU A 375 7.10 -13.12 19.00
CA LEU A 375 7.85 -14.24 18.42
C LEU A 375 9.05 -14.72 19.27
N PRO A 376 9.79 -13.87 20.00
CA PRO A 376 10.90 -14.32 20.85
C PRO A 376 10.50 -15.28 21.97
N VAL A 377 9.25 -15.23 22.44
CA VAL A 377 8.74 -16.02 23.59
C VAL A 377 7.69 -17.06 23.17
N ALA A 378 7.30 -17.05 21.90
CA ALA A 378 6.22 -17.84 21.33
C ALA A 378 6.41 -19.35 21.47
N GLU A 379 7.65 -19.85 21.43
CA GLU A 379 7.91 -21.29 21.49
C GLU A 379 7.46 -21.89 22.82
N THR A 380 7.71 -21.20 23.94
CA THR A 380 7.26 -21.60 25.27
C THR A 380 5.74 -21.65 25.34
N VAL A 381 5.07 -20.61 24.83
CA VAL A 381 3.60 -20.54 24.79
C VAL A 381 3.02 -21.68 23.96
N LEU A 382 3.54 -21.92 22.75
CA LEU A 382 3.06 -22.99 21.87
C LEU A 382 3.27 -24.36 22.52
N ARG A 383 4.43 -24.64 23.12
CA ARG A 383 4.65 -25.90 23.85
C ARG A 383 3.61 -26.11 24.94
N ARG A 384 3.33 -25.09 25.75
CA ARG A 384 2.34 -25.18 26.84
C ARG A 384 0.90 -25.32 26.36
N LEU A 385 0.55 -24.76 25.20
CA LEU A 385 -0.72 -25.00 24.52
C LEU A 385 -0.80 -26.45 24.02
N LEU A 386 0.26 -26.95 23.40
CA LEU A 386 0.32 -28.32 22.89
C LEU A 386 0.24 -29.36 24.01
N ASP A 387 0.92 -29.13 25.13
CA ASP A 387 0.86 -29.97 26.35
C ASP A 387 -0.58 -30.09 26.89
N ARG A 388 -1.43 -29.07 26.64
CA ARG A 388 -2.85 -29.01 27.03
C ARG A 388 -3.83 -29.51 25.96
N GLY A 389 -3.35 -30.23 24.95
CA GLY A 389 -4.24 -30.77 23.91
C GLY A 389 -4.73 -29.73 22.88
N ALA A 390 -4.27 -28.48 22.93
CA ALA A 390 -4.76 -27.44 22.02
C ALA A 390 -4.34 -27.65 20.56
N THR A 391 -5.21 -27.25 19.63
CA THR A 391 -4.89 -27.11 18.21
C THR A 391 -4.54 -25.64 17.91
N VAL A 392 -3.40 -25.36 17.29
CA VAL A 392 -2.95 -23.97 17.05
C VAL A 392 -3.22 -23.52 15.61
N ILE A 393 -3.80 -22.33 15.46
CA ILE A 393 -3.81 -21.56 14.22
C ILE A 393 -2.75 -20.47 14.35
N LEU A 394 -1.62 -20.60 13.66
CA LEU A 394 -0.52 -19.64 13.66
C LEU A 394 -0.66 -18.66 12.49
N ARG A 395 -1.23 -17.49 12.75
CA ARG A 395 -1.42 -16.41 11.77
C ARG A 395 -0.43 -15.27 12.02
N HIS A 396 0.72 -15.34 11.37
CA HIS A 396 1.79 -14.33 11.47
C HIS A 396 1.51 -13.10 10.59
N HIS A 397 2.10 -11.96 10.94
CA HIS A 397 2.02 -10.73 10.15
C HIS A 397 2.77 -10.86 8.80
N PRO A 398 2.27 -10.29 7.68
CA PRO A 398 2.92 -10.39 6.36
C PRO A 398 4.37 -9.85 6.33
N TYR A 399 4.69 -8.91 7.21
CA TYR A 399 6.03 -8.30 7.29
C TYR A 399 7.01 -9.05 8.19
N THR A 400 6.60 -10.13 8.85
CA THR A 400 7.48 -10.92 9.73
C THR A 400 8.75 -11.39 9.00
N ALA A 401 8.63 -11.77 7.72
CA ALA A 401 9.76 -12.23 6.92
C ALA A 401 10.78 -11.13 6.56
N GLN A 402 10.44 -9.84 6.75
CA GLN A 402 11.38 -8.73 6.49
C GLN A 402 12.51 -8.68 7.52
N ASN A 403 12.30 -9.25 8.71
CA ASN A 403 13.31 -9.38 9.75
C ASN A 403 13.86 -10.82 9.78
N PRO A 404 15.17 -11.05 9.52
CA PRO A 404 15.75 -12.39 9.52
C PRO A 404 15.64 -13.15 10.85
N ALA A 405 15.67 -12.46 11.99
CA ALA A 405 15.52 -13.09 13.30
C ALA A 405 14.09 -13.57 13.50
N SER A 406 13.10 -12.75 13.16
CA SER A 406 11.68 -13.10 13.20
C SER A 406 11.33 -14.22 12.22
N ALA A 407 11.94 -14.23 11.03
CA ALA A 407 11.79 -15.32 10.06
C ALA A 407 12.30 -16.67 10.63
N ARG A 408 13.46 -16.67 11.31
CA ARG A 408 13.99 -17.87 11.98
C ARG A 408 13.11 -18.32 13.14
N GLN A 409 12.61 -17.39 13.95
CA GLN A 409 11.68 -17.70 15.03
C GLN A 409 10.40 -18.35 14.48
N LEU A 410 9.80 -17.75 13.45
CA LEU A 410 8.62 -18.29 12.79
C LEU A 410 8.86 -19.71 12.25
N ALA A 411 10.00 -19.95 11.60
CA ALA A 411 10.37 -21.28 11.10
C ALA A 411 10.37 -22.34 12.21
N ARG A 412 10.99 -22.04 13.37
CA ARG A 412 10.97 -22.94 14.53
C ARG A 412 9.57 -23.23 15.05
N LEU A 413 8.68 -22.24 15.07
CA LEU A 413 7.28 -22.47 15.46
C LEU A 413 6.57 -23.38 14.46
N THR A 414 6.80 -23.21 13.16
CA THR A 414 6.20 -24.07 12.14
C THR A 414 6.73 -25.51 12.20
N GLU A 415 8.02 -25.70 12.52
CA GLU A 415 8.62 -27.01 12.77
C GLU A 415 8.01 -27.69 14.01
N LEU A 416 7.83 -26.93 15.10
CA LEU A 416 7.18 -27.40 16.32
C LEU A 416 5.76 -27.90 16.05
N LEU A 417 4.95 -27.12 15.32
CA LEU A 417 3.58 -27.51 14.96
C LEU A 417 3.57 -28.72 14.01
N ALA A 418 4.45 -28.77 13.02
CA ALA A 418 4.54 -29.91 12.12
C ALA A 418 4.91 -31.21 12.85
N ALA A 419 5.86 -31.13 13.79
CA ALA A 419 6.27 -32.28 14.61
C ALA A 419 5.13 -32.76 15.51
N ASP A 420 4.38 -31.84 16.13
CA ASP A 420 3.22 -32.23 16.95
C ASP A 420 2.13 -32.89 16.10
N LYS A 421 1.78 -32.29 14.94
CA LYS A 421 0.82 -32.88 14.00
C LYS A 421 1.20 -34.31 13.61
N ALA A 422 2.48 -34.56 13.31
CA ALA A 422 2.96 -35.89 12.96
C ALA A 422 2.85 -36.90 14.14
N LYS A 423 2.97 -36.42 15.38
CA LYS A 423 2.90 -37.26 16.58
C LYS A 423 1.47 -37.52 17.05
N THR A 424 0.60 -36.52 16.98
CA THR A 424 -0.73 -36.53 17.62
C THR A 424 -1.89 -36.61 16.64
N GLY A 425 -1.66 -36.27 15.36
CA GLY A 425 -2.71 -36.11 14.36
C GLY A 425 -3.49 -34.79 14.48
N ARG A 426 -3.08 -33.85 15.34
CA ARG A 426 -3.74 -32.53 15.45
C ARG A 426 -3.59 -31.70 14.17
N GLU A 427 -4.71 -31.16 13.70
CA GLU A 427 -4.77 -30.38 12.45
C GLU A 427 -4.47 -28.89 12.69
N HIS A 428 -3.23 -28.58 13.08
CA HIS A 428 -2.77 -27.19 13.19
C HIS A 428 -2.79 -26.48 11.81
N VAL A 429 -2.93 -25.15 11.82
CA VAL A 429 -2.96 -24.33 10.59
C VAL A 429 -1.89 -23.25 10.66
N TRP A 430 -1.02 -23.17 9.66
CA TRP A 430 0.06 -22.17 9.59
C TRP A 430 0.41 -21.81 8.14
N GLY A 431 1.34 -20.88 7.94
CA GLY A 431 1.82 -20.51 6.60
C GLY A 431 0.76 -19.84 5.71
N ALA A 432 0.73 -20.18 4.42
CA ALA A 432 -0.22 -19.62 3.45
C ALA A 432 -1.68 -19.96 3.80
N ALA A 433 -1.94 -21.16 4.31
CA ALA A 433 -3.27 -21.56 4.77
C ALA A 433 -3.80 -20.59 5.83
N ALA A 434 -2.99 -20.27 6.85
CA ALA A 434 -3.38 -19.36 7.92
C ALA A 434 -3.39 -17.87 7.54
N THR A 435 -2.69 -17.45 6.48
CA THR A 435 -2.46 -16.02 6.17
C THR A 435 -3.07 -15.53 4.86
N ARG A 436 -3.36 -16.42 3.92
CA ARG A 436 -3.85 -16.09 2.57
C ARG A 436 -5.15 -16.80 2.21
N GLU A 437 -5.26 -18.07 2.57
CA GLU A 437 -6.45 -18.88 2.25
C GLU A 437 -7.60 -18.61 3.23
N LEU A 438 -7.27 -18.50 4.52
CA LEU A 438 -8.23 -18.06 5.54
C LEU A 438 -8.20 -16.53 5.70
N THR A 439 -9.39 -15.94 5.84
CA THR A 439 -9.52 -14.56 6.32
C THR A 439 -9.21 -14.50 7.82
N LEU A 440 -8.98 -13.30 8.36
CA LEU A 440 -8.86 -13.15 9.81
C LEU A 440 -10.13 -13.63 10.51
N THR A 441 -11.30 -13.26 9.97
CA THR A 441 -12.61 -13.69 10.48
C THR A 441 -12.74 -15.21 10.53
N ASP A 442 -12.31 -15.94 9.49
CA ASP A 442 -12.32 -17.41 9.51
C ASP A 442 -11.46 -17.97 10.64
N CYS A 443 -10.27 -17.40 10.85
CA CYS A 443 -9.39 -17.79 11.96
C CYS A 443 -10.05 -17.52 13.32
N VAL A 444 -10.72 -16.37 13.47
CA VAL A 444 -11.44 -16.00 14.70
C VAL A 444 -12.61 -16.96 14.94
N ASN A 445 -13.41 -17.27 13.92
CA ASN A 445 -14.58 -18.13 14.07
C ASN A 445 -14.18 -19.56 14.43
N ARG A 446 -13.07 -20.05 13.86
CA ARG A 446 -12.51 -21.39 14.13
C ARG A 446 -11.79 -21.54 15.48
N SER A 447 -11.43 -20.45 16.16
CA SER A 447 -10.74 -20.52 17.44
C SER A 447 -11.70 -20.41 18.64
N ASP A 448 -11.28 -20.98 19.76
CA ASP A 448 -11.90 -20.86 21.07
C ASP A 448 -11.24 -19.78 21.92
N ALA A 449 -9.94 -19.56 21.74
CA ALA A 449 -9.17 -18.52 22.43
C ALA A 449 -8.13 -17.88 21.52
N LEU A 450 -7.72 -16.66 21.86
CA LEU A 450 -6.65 -15.92 21.20
C LEU A 450 -5.44 -15.76 22.12
N VAL A 451 -4.24 -15.97 21.60
CA VAL A 451 -3.01 -15.45 22.19
C VAL A 451 -2.38 -14.48 21.19
N SER A 452 -2.12 -13.25 21.62
CA SER A 452 -1.52 -12.22 20.78
C SER A 452 -0.57 -11.35 21.61
N ASP A 453 -0.02 -10.34 20.97
CA ASP A 453 0.64 -9.21 21.61
C ASP A 453 -0.14 -7.93 21.31
N VAL A 454 0.37 -6.74 21.64
CA VAL A 454 -0.36 -5.48 21.41
C VAL A 454 -0.68 -5.33 19.92
N SER A 455 -1.95 -5.55 19.56
CA SER A 455 -2.39 -5.73 18.17
C SER A 455 -3.84 -5.28 17.97
N GLY A 456 -4.13 -4.76 16.78
CA GLY A 456 -5.52 -4.48 16.37
C GLY A 456 -6.36 -5.75 16.18
N VAL A 457 -5.72 -6.91 16.02
CA VAL A 457 -6.42 -8.21 16.00
C VAL A 457 -7.19 -8.45 17.29
N ILE A 458 -6.69 -7.98 18.44
CA ILE A 458 -7.39 -8.14 19.72
C ILE A 458 -8.70 -7.35 19.72
N SER A 459 -8.71 -6.14 19.14
CA SER A 459 -9.93 -5.34 19.05
C SER A 459 -10.98 -6.03 18.18
N ASP A 460 -10.57 -6.72 17.12
CA ASP A 460 -11.49 -7.50 16.27
C ASP A 460 -11.99 -8.74 17.00
N TYR A 461 -11.07 -9.45 17.65
CA TYR A 461 -11.37 -10.67 18.40
C TYR A 461 -12.31 -10.42 19.57
N LEU A 462 -12.21 -9.25 20.21
CA LEU A 462 -13.10 -8.81 21.28
C LEU A 462 -14.58 -8.87 20.86
N TYR A 463 -14.88 -8.65 19.57
CA TYR A 463 -16.26 -8.78 19.06
C TYR A 463 -16.85 -10.17 19.28
N SER A 464 -16.03 -11.22 19.18
CA SER A 464 -16.46 -12.61 19.33
C SER A 464 -16.90 -12.96 20.76
N GLY A 465 -16.52 -12.16 21.77
CA GLY A 465 -16.74 -12.46 23.19
C GLY A 465 -15.83 -13.55 23.77
N LYS A 466 -15.05 -14.25 22.93
CA LYS A 466 -14.15 -15.34 23.31
C LYS A 466 -12.94 -14.82 24.12
N PRO A 467 -12.35 -15.63 25.02
CA PRO A 467 -11.23 -15.21 25.85
C PRO A 467 -9.95 -14.98 25.03
N TYR A 468 -9.12 -14.03 25.47
CA TYR A 468 -7.84 -13.73 24.83
C TYR A 468 -6.74 -13.37 25.85
N ALA A 469 -5.50 -13.64 25.47
CA ALA A 469 -4.30 -13.23 26.20
C ALA A 469 -3.43 -12.28 25.36
N VAL A 470 -2.77 -11.35 26.05
CA VAL A 470 -1.89 -10.32 25.46
C VAL A 470 -0.52 -10.42 26.11
N THR A 471 0.53 -10.56 25.32
CA THR A 471 1.90 -10.59 25.82
C THR A 471 2.45 -9.19 26.05
N ASP A 472 2.87 -8.93 27.29
CA ASP A 472 3.63 -7.74 27.68
C ASP A 472 5.10 -7.90 27.28
N MET A 473 5.44 -7.50 26.05
CA MET A 473 6.81 -7.51 25.56
C MET A 473 7.66 -6.33 26.08
N GLY A 474 7.01 -5.29 26.60
CA GLY A 474 7.66 -4.13 27.22
C GLY A 474 8.22 -4.44 28.60
N ALA A 475 7.68 -5.46 29.27
CA ALA A 475 7.86 -5.71 30.70
C ALA A 475 7.37 -4.52 31.54
N ASP A 476 6.25 -3.93 31.12
CA ASP A 476 5.58 -2.82 31.79
C ASP A 476 4.92 -3.27 33.12
N GLY A 477 4.68 -4.58 33.31
CA GLY A 477 4.19 -5.13 34.57
C GLY A 477 2.80 -4.61 34.93
N ASP A 478 2.63 -4.08 36.14
CA ASP A 478 1.34 -3.56 36.62
C ASP A 478 0.85 -2.33 35.84
N GLU A 479 1.76 -1.60 35.18
CA GLU A 479 1.41 -0.45 34.34
C GLU A 479 0.88 -0.85 32.95
N PHE A 480 1.04 -2.11 32.54
CA PHE A 480 0.70 -2.57 31.20
C PHE A 480 -0.77 -2.31 30.85
N VAL A 481 -1.69 -2.56 31.78
CA VAL A 481 -3.13 -2.35 31.57
C VAL A 481 -3.49 -0.86 31.54
N ALA A 482 -2.78 -0.01 32.28
CA ALA A 482 -3.00 1.44 32.20
C ALA A 482 -2.60 1.99 30.82
N ARG A 483 -1.49 1.48 30.27
CA ARG A 483 -1.00 1.84 28.94
C ARG A 483 -1.83 1.24 27.81
N PHE A 484 -2.27 -0.01 27.96
CA PHE A 484 -3.08 -0.75 26.99
C PHE A 484 -4.38 -1.27 27.64
N PRO A 485 -5.39 -0.40 27.85
CA PRO A 485 -6.61 -0.77 28.57
C PRO A 485 -7.37 -1.97 28.01
N LEU A 486 -7.25 -2.24 26.70
CA LEU A 486 -7.81 -3.44 26.10
C LEU A 486 -7.29 -4.73 26.74
N ALA A 487 -6.07 -4.74 27.29
CA ALA A 487 -5.54 -5.90 28.01
C ALA A 487 -6.30 -6.20 29.31
N GLY A 488 -6.99 -5.21 29.91
CA GLY A 488 -7.71 -5.38 31.17
C GLY A 488 -8.87 -6.38 31.13
N SER A 489 -9.49 -6.56 29.96
CA SER A 489 -10.53 -7.58 29.71
C SER A 489 -10.03 -8.92 29.18
N GLY A 490 -8.71 -9.03 28.97
CA GLY A 490 -8.03 -10.28 28.66
C GLY A 490 -7.05 -10.66 29.77
N TYR A 491 -6.15 -11.58 29.45
CA TYR A 491 -5.12 -12.07 30.37
C TYR A 491 -3.74 -11.57 29.93
N VAL A 492 -2.89 -11.12 30.86
CA VAL A 492 -1.57 -10.58 30.52
C VAL A 492 -0.50 -11.66 30.70
N LEU A 493 0.16 -12.02 29.60
CA LEU A 493 1.33 -12.91 29.62
C LEU A 493 2.59 -12.06 29.84
N ARG A 494 3.36 -12.38 30.89
CA ARG A 494 4.64 -11.72 31.15
C ARG A 494 5.70 -12.16 30.16
N ARG A 495 6.62 -11.27 29.81
CA ARG A 495 7.72 -11.55 28.88
C ARG A 495 8.57 -12.77 29.26
N ASP A 496 8.78 -13.00 30.54
CA ASP A 496 9.57 -14.13 31.05
C ASP A 496 8.81 -15.46 31.08
N MET A 497 7.52 -15.45 30.71
CA MET A 497 6.61 -16.60 30.75
C MET A 497 6.43 -17.21 32.15
N SER A 498 6.77 -16.48 33.21
CA SER A 498 6.64 -16.95 34.61
C SER A 498 5.20 -17.31 34.99
N ASN A 499 4.21 -16.67 34.36
CA ASN A 499 2.79 -16.87 34.61
C ASN A 499 2.05 -17.61 33.48
N VAL A 500 2.77 -18.28 32.56
CA VAL A 500 2.15 -18.90 31.38
C VAL A 500 1.11 -19.96 31.76
N ASP A 501 1.38 -20.79 32.76
CA ASP A 501 0.48 -21.87 33.14
C ASP A 501 -0.79 -21.37 33.83
N GLU A 502 -0.67 -20.35 34.68
CA GLU A 502 -1.79 -19.64 35.30
C GLU A 502 -2.69 -19.00 34.23
N VAL A 503 -2.10 -18.20 33.33
CA VAL A 503 -2.83 -17.51 32.27
C VAL A 503 -3.52 -18.49 31.32
N LEU A 504 -2.86 -19.59 30.94
CA LEU A 504 -3.49 -20.57 30.06
C LEU A 504 -4.64 -21.33 30.75
N THR A 505 -4.57 -21.51 32.06
CA THR A 505 -5.68 -22.10 32.85
C THR A 505 -6.87 -21.14 32.87
N GLU A 506 -6.64 -19.85 33.12
CA GLU A 506 -7.70 -18.85 33.06
C GLU A 506 -8.29 -18.67 31.65
N LEU A 507 -7.42 -18.72 30.64
CA LEU A 507 -7.80 -18.55 29.23
C LEU A 507 -8.64 -19.71 28.69
N LEU A 508 -8.32 -20.96 29.05
CA LEU A 508 -8.87 -22.16 28.43
C LEU A 508 -9.90 -22.89 29.33
N ASP A 509 -9.76 -22.79 30.65
CA ASP A 509 -10.52 -23.64 31.58
C ASP A 509 -11.59 -22.86 32.35
N THR A 510 -11.26 -21.69 32.94
CA THR A 510 -12.16 -21.01 33.91
C THR A 510 -12.82 -19.74 33.37
N ASP A 511 -12.10 -18.93 32.60
CA ASP A 511 -12.50 -17.65 32.02
C ASP A 511 -13.25 -16.68 32.96
N PRO A 512 -12.62 -16.24 34.07
CA PRO A 512 -13.24 -15.31 35.02
C PRO A 512 -13.53 -13.92 34.44
N LYS A 513 -12.86 -13.51 33.34
CA LYS A 513 -13.01 -12.18 32.74
C LYS A 513 -14.16 -12.06 31.75
N ALA A 514 -14.99 -13.08 31.57
CA ALA A 514 -16.10 -13.08 30.60
C ALA A 514 -17.02 -11.85 30.71
N ALA A 515 -17.50 -11.53 31.91
CA ALA A 515 -18.40 -10.39 32.13
C ALA A 515 -17.71 -9.04 31.84
N ALA A 516 -16.47 -8.86 32.32
CA ALA A 516 -15.68 -7.66 32.06
C ALA A 516 -15.40 -7.47 30.56
N ARG A 517 -15.13 -8.56 29.86
CA ARG A 517 -14.89 -8.55 28.41
C ARG A 517 -16.12 -8.15 27.61
N TRP A 518 -17.32 -8.52 28.05
CA TRP A 518 -18.55 -8.05 27.43
C TRP A 518 -18.74 -6.54 27.55
N ALA A 519 -18.49 -5.97 28.75
CA ALA A 519 -18.52 -4.53 28.96
C ALA A 519 -17.46 -3.79 28.10
N THR A 520 -16.25 -4.34 28.01
CA THR A 520 -15.20 -3.76 27.16
C THR A 520 -15.56 -3.83 25.69
N ARG A 521 -16.18 -4.92 25.21
CA ARG A 521 -16.68 -5.05 23.84
C ARG A 521 -17.58 -3.88 23.49
N THR A 522 -18.60 -3.60 24.30
CA THR A 522 -19.49 -2.45 24.09
C THR A 522 -18.73 -1.12 24.05
N ARG A 523 -17.74 -0.92 24.94
CA ARG A 523 -16.97 0.33 24.97
C ARG A 523 -16.06 0.51 23.75
N TYR A 524 -15.46 -0.56 23.23
CA TYR A 524 -14.54 -0.51 22.09
C TYR A 524 -15.22 -0.55 20.73
N LEU A 525 -16.35 -1.23 20.63
CA LEU A 525 -17.00 -1.56 19.36
C LEU A 525 -18.44 -1.02 19.26
N GLY A 526 -18.94 -0.35 20.30
CA GLY A 526 -20.32 0.11 20.38
C GLY A 526 -21.31 -0.98 20.73
N ASP A 527 -22.50 -0.58 21.14
CA ASP A 527 -23.62 -1.48 21.46
C ASP A 527 -24.62 -1.51 20.30
N PHE A 528 -24.24 -2.16 19.20
CA PHE A 528 -25.08 -2.32 18.03
C PHE A 528 -25.62 -3.76 17.94
N PRO A 529 -26.85 -3.96 17.43
CA PRO A 529 -27.38 -5.30 17.21
C PRO A 529 -26.49 -6.10 16.25
N ALA A 530 -26.18 -7.35 16.59
CA ALA A 530 -25.18 -8.13 15.84
C ALA A 530 -25.61 -8.45 14.40
N ASP A 531 -26.91 -8.59 14.15
CA ASP A 531 -27.54 -8.88 12.86
C ASP A 531 -27.58 -7.67 11.91
N SER A 532 -27.44 -6.45 12.45
CA SER A 532 -27.45 -5.19 11.70
C SER A 532 -26.26 -4.29 12.05
N TYR A 533 -25.18 -4.87 12.56
CA TYR A 533 -24.07 -4.14 13.16
C TYR A 533 -23.44 -3.10 12.23
N ALA A 534 -23.32 -3.43 10.93
CA ALA A 534 -22.76 -2.52 9.94
C ALA A 534 -23.71 -1.36 9.56
N GLU A 535 -25.02 -1.43 9.84
CA GLU A 535 -25.95 -0.33 9.53
C GLU A 535 -25.62 0.95 10.30
N ALA A 536 -25.01 0.85 11.49
CA ALA A 536 -24.52 2.03 12.23
C ALA A 536 -23.54 2.87 11.39
N PHE A 537 -22.61 2.20 10.71
CA PHE A 537 -21.71 2.85 9.75
C PHE A 537 -22.44 3.33 8.50
N LEU A 538 -23.29 2.49 7.90
CA LEU A 538 -23.96 2.81 6.65
C LEU A 538 -24.88 4.03 6.80
N ASP A 539 -25.64 4.12 7.88
CA ASP A 539 -26.50 5.26 8.17
C ASP A 539 -25.70 6.53 8.47
N ALA A 540 -24.61 6.41 9.24
CA ALA A 540 -23.73 7.55 9.49
C ALA A 540 -23.09 8.08 8.20
N ALA A 541 -22.67 7.18 7.30
CA ALA A 541 -22.11 7.52 6.01
C ALA A 541 -23.16 8.17 5.09
N ARG A 542 -24.37 7.60 5.00
CA ARG A 542 -25.50 8.15 4.22
C ARG A 542 -25.86 9.57 4.67
N ARG A 543 -25.87 9.83 5.98
CA ARG A 543 -26.10 11.19 6.53
C ARG A 543 -25.09 12.23 6.02
N GLN A 544 -23.86 11.84 5.71
CA GLN A 544 -22.86 12.79 5.16
C GLN A 544 -23.11 13.14 3.68
N LEU A 545 -24.07 12.47 3.03
CA LEU A 545 -24.43 12.66 1.63
C LEU A 545 -25.75 13.42 1.47
N GLU A 546 -26.51 13.61 2.54
CA GLU A 546 -27.80 14.29 2.52
C GLU A 546 -27.64 15.80 2.24
N PRO A 547 -28.50 16.42 1.41
CA PRO A 547 -28.50 17.86 1.19
C PRO A 547 -28.91 18.58 2.48
N GLY A 548 -28.01 19.40 3.06
CA GLY A 548 -28.34 20.23 4.22
C GLY A 548 -27.28 20.26 5.32
N TRP A 549 -26.26 19.41 5.26
CA TRP A 549 -25.12 19.53 6.16
C TRP A 549 -24.18 20.66 5.71
N THR A 550 -24.16 21.75 6.46
CA THR A 550 -23.10 22.77 6.38
C THR A 550 -21.90 22.30 7.22
N ALA A 551 -20.71 22.32 6.60
CA ALA A 551 -19.47 22.11 7.34
C ALA A 551 -19.40 23.07 8.54
N PRO A 552 -18.85 22.64 9.71
CA PRO A 552 -18.57 23.56 10.80
C PRO A 552 -17.79 24.74 10.23
N ALA A 553 -18.21 25.96 10.57
CA ALA A 553 -17.48 27.15 10.15
C ALA A 553 -15.99 26.96 10.49
N PRO A 554 -15.05 27.33 9.61
CA PRO A 554 -13.63 27.33 9.94
C PRO A 554 -13.49 28.05 11.28
N ARG A 555 -12.61 27.56 12.18
CA ARG A 555 -12.27 28.31 13.40
C ARG A 555 -11.83 29.71 12.95
N ALA A 556 -12.73 30.69 13.08
CA ALA A 556 -12.32 32.06 13.10
C ALA A 556 -11.45 32.13 14.35
N ALA A 557 -10.14 32.24 14.16
CA ALA A 557 -9.32 32.75 15.24
C ALA A 557 -9.98 34.08 15.61
N ASP A 558 -10.32 34.26 16.88
CA ASP A 558 -10.60 35.61 17.38
C ASP A 558 -9.47 36.50 16.85
N PRO A 559 -9.77 37.65 16.23
CA PRO A 559 -8.75 38.53 15.70
C PRO A 559 -7.76 38.77 16.83
N VAL A 560 -6.55 38.22 16.68
CA VAL A 560 -5.46 38.43 17.62
C VAL A 560 -5.28 39.94 17.65
N ALA A 561 -5.62 40.54 18.79
CA ALA A 561 -5.36 41.95 19.02
C ALA A 561 -3.88 42.19 18.65
N PRO A 562 -3.56 43.21 17.85
CA PRO A 562 -2.19 43.44 17.42
C PRO A 562 -1.35 43.65 18.67
N ASP A 563 -0.63 42.61 19.09
CA ASP A 563 0.38 42.74 20.13
C ASP A 563 1.47 43.60 19.50
N GLY A 564 1.56 44.84 19.99
CA GLY A 564 2.44 45.91 19.50
C GLY A 564 3.92 45.65 19.78
N SER A 565 4.34 44.39 19.74
CA SER A 565 5.70 43.95 19.96
C SER A 565 6.46 43.97 18.63
N PRO A 566 7.36 44.93 18.37
CA PRO A 566 8.15 44.93 17.15
C PRO A 566 9.13 43.76 17.19
N LEU A 567 8.96 42.81 16.27
CA LEU A 567 9.95 41.76 16.01
C LEU A 567 11.19 42.40 15.38
N SER A 568 12.18 42.73 16.19
CA SER A 568 13.54 43.02 15.71
C SER A 568 14.24 41.71 15.33
N PRO A 569 14.82 41.59 14.12
CA PRO A 569 15.58 40.43 13.72
C PRO A 569 17.07 40.64 14.01
N THR A 570 17.57 40.23 15.18
CA THR A 570 18.99 39.91 15.39
C THR A 570 19.20 39.15 16.70
N ALA A 571 19.49 37.85 16.60
CA ALA A 571 20.60 37.13 17.25
C ALA A 571 20.46 35.63 16.96
#